data_AF-A0A849XYS9-F1
#
_entry.id   AF-A0A849XYS9-F1
#
_cell.length_a   1.000
_cell.length_b   1.000
_cell.length_c   1.000
_cell.angle_alpha   90.00
_cell.angle_beta   90.00
_cell.angle_gamma   90.00
#
_symmetry.space_group_name_H-M   'P 1'
#
loop_
_entity.id
_entity.type
_entity.pdbx_description
1 polymer ?
#
loop_
_entity_poly.entity_id
_entity_poly.type
_entity_poly.pdbx_seq_one_letter_code
_entity_poly.pdbx_strand_id
1 'polypeptide(L)'
;MFPNIRDSLAALYRNDSRPWLVGFSGGKDSTMVASLIVETVASIPDTQRTKPVAILCTDTRVEIPAIAETIETTLDRIRRFSQQNNLRIEVQILKPPPELYLKTLRDFARKTAGESPSP
;
A
#
# COMPACT_ATOMS: atom_id res chain seq x y z
N MET A 1 -8.76 9.94 -30.21
CA MET A 1 -8.69 10.68 -28.93
C MET A 1 -8.41 9.65 -27.85
N PHE A 2 -7.24 9.68 -27.22
CA PHE A 2 -6.96 8.75 -26.12
C PHE A 2 -7.91 9.08 -24.97
N PRO A 3 -8.66 8.11 -24.40
CA PRO A 3 -9.54 8.40 -23.29
C PRO A 3 -8.72 8.92 -22.11
N ASN A 4 -9.29 9.88 -21.36
CA ASN A 4 -8.70 10.32 -20.11
C ASN A 4 -8.56 9.09 -19.18
N ILE A 5 -7.39 8.92 -18.56
CA ILE A 5 -7.11 7.78 -17.69
C ILE A 5 -8.12 7.66 -16.55
N ARG A 6 -8.61 8.79 -16.02
CA ARG A 6 -9.64 8.81 -14.96
C ARG A 6 -10.98 8.25 -15.44
N ASP A 7 -11.39 8.57 -16.66
CA ASP A 7 -12.64 8.05 -17.24
C ASP A 7 -12.55 6.53 -17.44
N SER A 8 -11.40 6.06 -17.90
CA SER A 8 -11.11 4.63 -18.08
C SER A 8 -11.15 3.89 -16.74
N LEU A 9 -10.53 4.46 -15.69
CA LEU A 9 -10.58 3.91 -14.35
C LEU A 9 -11.99 3.93 -13.76
N ALA A 10 -12.78 4.99 -13.96
CA ALA A 10 -14.16 5.08 -13.50
C ALA A 10 -15.08 4.07 -14.20
N ALA A 11 -14.84 3.81 -15.49
CA ALA A 11 -15.54 2.75 -16.23
C ALA A 11 -15.17 1.36 -15.68
N LEU A 12 -13.87 1.08 -15.46
CA LEU A 12 -13.41 -0.16 -14.83
C LEU A 12 -13.92 -0.34 -13.41
N TYR A 13 -14.02 0.74 -12.63
CA TYR A 13 -14.58 0.70 -11.28
C TYR A 13 -16.03 0.21 -11.29
N ARG A 14 -16.85 0.72 -12.23
CA ARG A 14 -18.28 0.40 -12.33
C ARG A 14 -18.57 -0.96 -12.97
N ASN A 15 -17.79 -1.34 -13.98
CA ASN A 15 -18.11 -2.51 -14.82
C ASN A 15 -17.47 -3.82 -14.33
N ASP A 16 -16.49 -3.74 -13.44
CA ASP A 16 -15.83 -4.90 -12.84
C ASP A 16 -16.12 -4.90 -11.34
N SER A 17 -16.54 -6.01 -10.74
CA SER A 17 -16.86 -6.10 -9.30
C SER A 17 -15.70 -6.58 -8.44
N ARG A 18 -14.58 -7.03 -9.03
CA ARG A 18 -13.44 -7.56 -8.30
C ARG A 18 -12.79 -6.46 -7.45
N PRO A 19 -12.34 -6.78 -6.23
CA PRO A 19 -11.66 -5.82 -5.37
C PRO A 19 -10.37 -5.34 -6.04
N TRP A 20 -9.99 -4.10 -5.76
CA TRP A 20 -8.73 -3.55 -6.25
C TRP A 20 -7.65 -3.65 -5.18
N LEU A 21 -6.50 -4.21 -5.56
CA LEU A 21 -5.29 -4.24 -4.76
C LEU A 21 -4.27 -3.31 -5.41
N VAL A 22 -3.85 -2.28 -4.69
CA VAL A 22 -2.94 -1.25 -5.18
C VAL A 22 -1.66 -1.30 -4.37
N GLY A 23 -0.56 -1.70 -4.99
CA GLY A 23 0.76 -1.68 -4.36
C GLY A 23 1.28 -0.26 -4.20
N PHE A 24 1.79 0.07 -3.01
CA PHE A 24 2.35 1.38 -2.68
C PHE A 24 3.76 1.22 -2.10
N SER A 25 4.75 1.88 -2.72
CA SER A 25 6.15 1.84 -2.29
C SER A 25 6.68 3.18 -1.75
N GLY A 26 5.86 4.23 -1.75
CA GLY A 26 6.32 5.60 -1.48
C GLY A 26 7.08 6.27 -2.64
N GLY A 27 7.24 5.58 -3.77
CA GLY A 27 7.84 6.15 -4.98
C GLY A 27 6.89 7.08 -5.73
N LYS A 28 7.41 7.77 -6.76
CA LYS A 28 6.64 8.74 -7.55
C LYS A 28 5.50 8.05 -8.32
N ASP A 29 5.80 6.92 -8.96
CA ASP A 29 4.83 6.18 -9.76
C ASP A 29 3.71 5.61 -8.90
N SER A 30 4.06 4.94 -7.79
CA SER A 30 3.06 4.37 -6.88
C SER A 30 2.21 5.45 -6.21
N THR A 31 2.80 6.62 -5.92
CA THR A 31 2.06 7.77 -5.37
C THR A 31 1.09 8.35 -6.39
N MET A 32 1.51 8.49 -7.65
CA MET A 32 0.63 8.92 -8.73
C MET A 32 -0.54 7.94 -8.93
N VAL A 33 -0.26 6.64 -8.95
CA VAL A 33 -1.30 5.61 -9.09
C VAL A 33 -2.27 5.65 -7.90
N ALA A 34 -1.77 5.69 -6.66
CA ALA A 34 -2.63 5.80 -5.48
C ALA A 34 -3.52 7.06 -5.52
N SER A 35 -2.96 8.21 -5.91
CA SER A 35 -3.72 9.46 -6.07
C SER A 35 -4.83 9.31 -7.12
N LEU A 36 -4.52 8.76 -8.29
CA LEU A 36 -5.49 8.55 -9.37
C LEU A 36 -6.63 7.63 -8.93
N ILE A 37 -6.32 6.56 -8.19
CA ILE A 37 -7.34 5.64 -7.68
C ILE A 37 -8.23 6.35 -6.65
N VAL A 38 -7.65 7.06 -5.68
CA VAL A 38 -8.40 7.81 -4.67
C VAL A 38 -9.33 8.85 -5.33
N GLU A 39 -8.82 9.63 -6.27
CA GLU A 39 -9.59 10.62 -7.02
C GLU A 39 -10.70 9.99 -7.86
N THR A 40 -10.42 8.86 -8.51
CA THR A 40 -11.41 8.12 -9.31
C THR A 40 -12.56 7.68 -8.42
N VAL A 41 -12.28 7.03 -7.29
CA VAL A 41 -13.32 6.56 -6.36
C VAL A 41 -14.09 7.74 -5.76
N ALA A 42 -13.41 8.84 -5.43
CA ALA A 42 -14.05 10.06 -4.95
C ALA A 42 -15.01 10.68 -5.96
N SER A 43 -14.73 10.56 -7.27
CA SER A 43 -15.64 11.04 -8.33
C SER A 43 -16.88 10.16 -8.53
N ILE A 44 -16.89 8.92 -8.03
CA ILE A 44 -18.07 8.05 -8.08
C ILE A 44 -19.09 8.53 -7.02
N PRO A 45 -20.40 8.59 -7.31
CA PRO A 45 -21.42 8.89 -6.32
C PRO A 45 -21.37 7.92 -5.14
N ASP A 46 -21.59 8.42 -3.92
CA ASP A 46 -21.43 7.64 -2.68
C ASP A 46 -22.20 6.31 -2.69
N THR A 47 -23.43 6.33 -3.21
CA THR A 47 -24.30 5.15 -3.35
C THR A 47 -23.76 4.06 -4.27
N GLN A 48 -22.76 4.37 -5.10
CA GLN A 48 -22.14 3.46 -6.08
C GLN A 48 -20.73 3.02 -5.67
N ARG A 49 -20.20 3.48 -4.53
CA ARG A 49 -18.86 3.12 -4.03
C ARG A 49 -18.84 1.76 -3.33
N THR A 50 -19.27 0.71 -4.05
CA THR A 50 -19.47 -0.63 -3.48
C THR A 50 -18.22 -1.51 -3.54
N LYS A 51 -17.31 -1.24 -4.48
CA LYS A 51 -16.10 -2.05 -4.68
C LYS A 51 -15.08 -1.79 -3.57
N PRO A 52 -14.60 -2.82 -2.86
CA PRO A 52 -13.48 -2.70 -1.94
C PRO A 52 -12.18 -2.34 -2.66
N VAL A 53 -11.43 -1.38 -2.11
CA VAL A 53 -10.10 -1.01 -2.60
C VAL A 53 -9.12 -1.09 -1.44
N ALA A 54 -8.02 -1.83 -1.60
CA ALA A 54 -6.94 -1.90 -0.62
C ALA A 54 -5.65 -1.33 -1.19
N ILE A 55 -5.07 -0.36 -0.50
CA ILE A 55 -3.73 0.14 -0.76
C ILE A 55 -2.77 -0.56 0.19
N LEU A 56 -1.85 -1.32 -0.38
CA LEU A 56 -0.93 -2.20 0.32
C LEU A 56 0.49 -1.67 0.22
N CYS A 57 1.14 -1.46 1.35
CA CYS A 57 2.57 -1.17 1.41
C CYS A 57 3.29 -2.34 2.09
N THR A 58 4.41 -2.80 1.55
CA THR A 58 5.24 -3.81 2.21
C THR A 58 6.37 -3.10 2.93
N ASP A 59 6.39 -3.20 4.25
CA ASP A 59 7.47 -2.68 5.08
C ASP A 59 8.66 -3.63 4.98
N THR A 60 9.70 -3.21 4.24
CA THR A 60 10.91 -4.02 4.07
C THR A 60 11.91 -3.80 5.22
N ARG A 61 11.67 -2.80 6.08
CA ARG A 61 12.53 -2.37 7.20
C ARG A 61 13.97 -2.01 6.80
N VAL A 62 14.21 -1.79 5.50
CA VAL A 62 15.52 -1.35 4.98
C VAL A 62 15.50 0.10 4.51
N GLU A 63 14.33 0.75 4.56
CA GLU A 63 14.15 2.14 4.22
C GLU A 63 14.78 3.07 5.27
N ILE A 64 15.27 4.22 4.83
CA ILE A 64 15.78 5.27 5.72
C ILE A 64 14.62 5.77 6.59
N PRO A 65 14.80 6.03 7.91
CA PRO A 65 13.72 6.41 8.81
C PRO A 65 12.81 7.54 8.29
N ALA A 66 13.39 8.59 7.70
CA ALA A 66 12.63 9.70 7.13
C ALA A 66 11.74 9.28 5.93
N ILE A 67 12.18 8.29 5.14
CA ILE A 67 11.41 7.74 4.02
C ILE A 67 10.25 6.90 4.58
N ALA A 68 10.52 6.05 5.57
CA ALA A 68 9.49 5.26 6.23
C ALA A 68 8.40 6.15 6.85
N GLU A 69 8.79 7.22 7.56
CA GLU A 69 7.86 8.21 8.12
C GLU A 69 7.02 8.90 7.04
N THR A 70 7.62 9.24 5.90
CA THR A 70 6.91 9.84 4.75
C THR A 70 5.87 8.87 4.18
N ILE A 71 6.22 7.59 4.05
CA ILE A 71 5.32 6.52 3.60
C ILE A 71 4.15 6.40 4.57
N GLU A 72 4.43 6.24 5.87
CA GLU A 72 3.41 6.10 6.91
C GLU A 72 2.47 7.31 6.93
N THR A 73 3.03 8.53 6.90
CA THR A 73 2.26 9.78 6.84
C THR A 73 1.35 9.85 5.61
N THR A 74 1.84 9.41 4.45
CA THR A 74 1.07 9.42 3.20
C THR A 74 -0.09 8.43 3.26
N LEU A 75 0.17 7.21 3.74
CA LEU A 75 -0.83 6.17 3.94
C LEU A 75 -1.91 6.60 4.95
N ASP A 76 -1.51 7.28 6.03
CA ASP A 76 -2.43 7.83 7.02
C ASP A 76 -3.32 8.94 6.45
N ARG A 77 -2.78 9.81 5.58
CA ARG A 77 -3.57 10.82 4.88
C ARG A 77 -4.64 10.18 4.00
N ILE A 78 -4.27 9.15 3.24
CA ILE A 78 -5.22 8.41 2.39
C ILE A 78 -6.31 7.75 3.25
N ARG A 79 -5.93 7.12 4.37
CA ARG A 79 -6.88 6.50 5.29
C ARG A 79 -7.90 7.51 5.84
N ARG A 80 -7.42 8.67 6.32
CA ARG A 80 -8.30 9.73 6.85
C ARG A 80 -9.22 10.30 5.77
N PHE A 81 -8.68 10.55 4.58
CA PHE A 81 -9.48 11.04 3.46
C PHE A 81 -10.58 10.05 3.05
N SER A 82 -10.24 8.75 3.00
CA SER A 82 -11.20 7.67 2.73
C SER A 82 -12.33 7.65 3.75
N GLN A 83 -12.00 7.75 5.04
CA GLN A 83 -12.99 7.77 6.13
C GLN A 83 -13.89 9.01 6.09
N GLN A 84 -13.31 10.19 5.83
CA GLN A 84 -14.06 11.44 5.77
C GLN A 84 -15.01 11.52 4.57
N ASN A 85 -14.69 10.82 3.48
CA ASN A 85 -15.42 10.90 2.21
C ASN A 85 -16.15 9.60 1.85
N ASN A 86 -16.22 8.61 2.75
CA ASN A 86 -16.86 7.31 2.54
C ASN A 86 -16.37 6.56 1.28
N LEU A 87 -15.06 6.51 1.06
CA LEU A 87 -14.50 5.96 -0.20
C LEU A 87 -14.37 4.44 -0.23
N ARG A 88 -14.61 3.74 0.89
CA ARG A 88 -14.39 2.28 1.00
C ARG A 88 -12.97 1.86 0.58
N ILE A 89 -11.98 2.72 0.83
CA ILE A 89 -10.56 2.45 0.64
C ILE A 89 -9.93 2.10 1.99
N GLU A 90 -9.33 0.92 2.06
CA GLU A 90 -8.54 0.46 3.19
C GLU A 90 -7.04 0.60 2.89
N VAL A 91 -6.26 0.84 3.93
CA VAL A 91 -4.81 1.01 3.83
C VAL A 91 -4.12 0.09 4.81
N GLN A 92 -3.28 -0.82 4.30
CA GLN A 92 -2.57 -1.81 5.10
C GLN A 92 -1.06 -1.77 4.83
N ILE A 93 -0.29 -1.87 5.92
CA ILE A 93 1.17 -2.05 5.87
C ILE A 93 1.45 -3.50 6.26
N LEU A 94 1.99 -4.26 5.32
CA LEU A 94 2.40 -5.64 5.51
C LEU A 94 3.79 -5.65 6.14
N LYS A 95 3.89 -6.18 7.36
CA LYS A 95 5.15 -6.34 8.08
C LYS A 95 5.56 -7.81 8.08
N PRO A 96 6.85 -8.14 7.90
CA PRO A 96 7.30 -9.51 8.05
C PRO A 96 7.06 -10.00 9.49
N PRO A 97 6.81 -11.30 9.69
CA PRO A 97 6.66 -11.88 11.02
C PRO A 97 7.88 -11.57 11.90
N PRO A 98 7.70 -11.19 13.18
CA PRO A 98 8.82 -10.91 14.10
C PRO A 98 9.85 -12.05 14.16
N GLU A 99 9.41 -13.31 14.02
CA GLU A 99 10.22 -14.51 14.12
C GLU A 99 11.28 -14.61 13.01
N LEU A 100 10.95 -14.12 11.80
CA LEU A 100 11.87 -14.15 10.66
C LEU A 100 13.08 -13.22 10.88
N TYR A 101 12.87 -12.10 11.58
CA TYR A 101 13.93 -11.13 11.88
C TYR A 101 14.87 -11.62 12.99
N LEU A 102 14.31 -12.19 14.07
CA LEU A 102 15.11 -12.77 15.15
C LEU A 102 16.00 -13.90 14.63
N LYS A 103 15.49 -14.69 13.69
CA LYS A 103 16.28 -15.73 13.01
C LYS A 103 17.44 -15.10 12.22
N THR A 104 17.17 -14.15 11.33
CA THR A 104 18.20 -13.48 10.51
C THR A 104 19.27 -12.78 11.35
N LEU A 105 18.89 -12.07 12.43
CA LEU A 105 19.85 -11.43 13.33
C LEU A 105 20.70 -12.44 14.09
N ARG A 106 20.11 -13.54 14.58
CA ARG A 106 20.85 -14.62 15.22
C ARG A 106 21.83 -15.28 14.24
N ASP A 107 21.39 -15.53 13.02
CA ASP A 107 22.22 -16.14 11.97
C ASP A 107 23.38 -15.20 11.59
N PHE A 108 23.13 -13.89 11.51
CA PHE A 108 24.17 -12.88 11.30
C PHE A 108 25.16 -12.83 12.48
N ALA A 109 24.66 -12.76 13.71
CA ALA A 109 25.48 -12.72 14.92
C ALA A 109 26.36 -13.98 15.04
N ARG A 110 25.81 -15.17 14.77
CA ARG A 110 26.55 -16.45 14.73
C ARG A 110 27.64 -16.45 13.66
N LYS A 111 27.33 -15.97 12.45
CA LYS A 111 28.30 -15.87 11.35
C LYS A 111 29.44 -14.91 11.67
N THR A 112 29.17 -13.79 12.35
CA THR A 112 30.20 -12.85 12.83
C THR A 112 31.00 -13.37 14.02
N ALA A 113 30.41 -14.25 14.84
CA ALA A 113 31.06 -14.89 15.99
C ALA A 113 31.87 -16.15 15.61
N GLY A 114 31.85 -16.58 14.34
CA GLY A 114 32.54 -17.79 13.89
C GLY A 114 31.87 -19.10 14.31
N GLU A 115 30.62 -19.07 14.75
CA GLU A 115 29.87 -20.26 15.15
C GLU A 115 29.29 -20.97 13.91
N SER A 116 29.55 -22.27 13.80
CA SER A 116 28.95 -23.12 12.76
C SER A 116 27.45 -23.32 13.03
N PRO A 117 26.60 -23.46 12.00
CA PRO A 117 25.16 -23.60 12.21
C PRO A 117 24.84 -24.86 13.02
N SER A 118 23.92 -24.74 13.99
CA SER A 118 23.35 -25.91 14.66
C SER A 118 22.51 -26.73 13.66
N PRO A 119 22.50 -28.07 13.78
CA PRO A 119 21.75 -28.96 12.89
C PRO A 119 20.24 -28.69 12.88
#